data_AF-A0A959KJ27-F1
#
_entry.id   AF-A0A959KJ27-F1
#
_cell.length_a   1.000
_cell.length_b   1.000
_cell.length_c   1.000
_cell.angle_alpha   90.00
_cell.angle_beta   90.00
_cell.angle_gamma   90.00
#
_symmetry.space_group_name_H-M   'P 1'
#
loop_
_entity.id
_entity.type
_entity.pdbx_description
1 polymer ?
#
loop_
_entity_poly.entity_id
_entity_poly.type
_entity_poly.pdbx_seq_one_letter_code
_entity_poly.pdbx_strand_id
1 'polypeptide(L)'
;QQPENPFARILSLLLLVAGAVIVSRFLLLLRPFVFVSLLVLGMLAWLGYRLYERRRERREAEAFATSVQGIIQRRLRECETGIAANSAEIQEITATVKELERELLELDGASEEKVRETRRLIEAFQAEKKLREAKLAFLQTALQRLHILEHNYRLSATIVEKQEQLKRLQEKNYEDLANLEELRSNIEYDRAYLETLDELSTRMIGSQSINDVRALRRELDTMTRELNDKDAD
;
A
#
# COMPACT_ATOMS: atom_id res chain seq x y z
N GLN A 1 -80.52 9.79 31.63
CA GLN A 1 -79.83 9.38 32.87
C GLN A 1 -80.07 7.89 33.07
N GLN A 2 -79.14 7.03 32.62
CA GLN A 2 -79.05 5.66 33.14
C GLN A 2 -78.08 5.72 34.33
N PRO A 3 -78.41 5.11 35.49
CA PRO A 3 -77.50 5.08 36.62
C PRO A 3 -76.28 4.27 36.21
N GLU A 4 -75.14 4.95 36.05
CA GLU A 4 -73.88 4.26 35.85
C GLU A 4 -73.57 3.49 37.12
N ASN A 5 -73.77 2.16 37.04
CA ASN A 5 -73.55 1.26 38.15
C ASN A 5 -72.11 1.45 38.63
N PRO A 6 -71.88 1.90 39.89
CA PRO A 6 -70.53 2.15 40.40
C PRO A 6 -69.69 0.87 40.35
N PHE A 7 -70.35 -0.29 40.48
CA PHE A 7 -69.75 -1.61 40.27
C PHE A 7 -69.20 -1.84 38.86
N ALA A 8 -69.87 -1.36 37.81
CA ALA A 8 -69.40 -1.52 36.43
C ALA A 8 -68.14 -0.68 36.17
N ARG A 9 -68.07 0.54 36.71
CA ARG A 9 -66.87 1.38 36.66
C ARG A 9 -65.71 0.75 37.42
N ILE A 10 -65.94 0.26 38.64
CA ILE A 10 -64.91 -0.42 39.45
C ILE A 10 -64.42 -1.70 38.74
N LEU A 11 -65.34 -2.48 38.16
CA LEU A 11 -65.00 -3.68 37.39
C LEU A 11 -64.17 -3.35 36.14
N SER A 12 -64.53 -2.30 35.40
CA SER A 12 -63.75 -1.86 34.24
C SER A 12 -62.34 -1.38 34.61
N LEU A 13 -62.21 -0.69 35.75
CA LEU A 13 -60.91 -0.21 36.25
C LEU A 13 -60.03 -1.38 36.69
N LEU A 14 -60.61 -2.38 37.37
CA LEU A 14 -59.92 -3.62 37.74
C LEU A 14 -59.49 -4.42 36.51
N LEU A 15 -60.32 -4.51 35.47
CA LEU A 15 -59.99 -5.18 34.21
C LEU A 15 -58.86 -4.47 33.47
N LEU A 16 -58.86 -3.14 33.46
CA LEU A 16 -57.82 -2.34 32.80
C LEU A 16 -56.49 -2.47 33.53
N VAL A 17 -56.50 -2.43 34.87
CA VAL A 17 -55.29 -2.67 35.69
C VAL A 17 -54.78 -4.09 35.52
N ALA A 18 -55.66 -5.10 35.55
CA ALA A 18 -55.28 -6.49 35.31
C ALA A 18 -54.68 -6.69 33.90
N GLY A 19 -55.29 -6.08 32.87
CA GLY A 19 -54.78 -6.07 31.51
C GLY A 19 -53.41 -5.42 31.41
N ALA A 20 -53.21 -4.27 32.06
CA ALA A 20 -51.92 -3.57 32.08
C ALA A 20 -50.82 -4.40 32.77
N VAL A 21 -51.13 -5.11 33.86
CA VAL A 21 -50.20 -6.01 34.55
C VAL A 21 -49.84 -7.22 33.66
N ILE A 22 -50.81 -7.80 32.95
CA ILE A 22 -50.59 -8.92 32.04
C ILE A 22 -49.70 -8.49 30.86
N VAL A 23 -49.98 -7.34 30.24
CA VAL A 23 -49.17 -6.79 29.13
C VAL A 23 -47.76 -6.43 29.60
N SER A 24 -47.62 -5.83 30.80
CA SER A 24 -46.32 -5.52 31.40
C SER A 24 -45.48 -6.78 31.65
N ARG A 25 -46.11 -7.84 32.18
CA ARG A 25 -45.46 -9.15 32.37
C ARG A 25 -45.09 -9.81 31.04
N PHE A 26 -45.91 -9.66 30.00
CA PHE A 26 -45.64 -10.21 28.67
C PHE A 26 -44.47 -9.50 27.98
N LEU A 27 -44.35 -8.17 28.12
CA LEU A 27 -43.21 -7.39 27.63
C LEU A 27 -41.90 -7.76 28.34
N LEU A 28 -41.95 -8.03 29.64
CA LEU A 28 -40.79 -8.53 30.40
C LEU A 28 -40.40 -9.95 29.97
N LEU A 29 -41.36 -10.79 29.58
CA LEU A 29 -41.13 -12.14 29.06
C LEU A 29 -40.52 -12.13 27.64
N LEU A 30 -40.77 -11.08 26.85
CA LEU A 30 -40.19 -10.89 25.51
C LEU A 30 -38.73 -10.39 25.55
N ARG A 31 -38.31 -9.75 26.65
CA ARG A 31 -36.98 -9.19 26.85
C ARG A 31 -35.83 -10.20 26.65
N PRO A 32 -35.89 -11.45 27.16
CA PRO A 32 -34.87 -12.46 26.86
C PRO A 32 -34.83 -12.84 25.37
N PHE A 33 -35.97 -12.86 24.66
CA PHE A 33 -35.99 -13.16 23.22
C PHE A 33 -35.28 -12.09 22.40
N VAL A 34 -35.48 -10.80 22.72
CA VAL A 34 -34.77 -9.71 22.05
C VAL A 34 -33.26 -9.80 22.33
N PHE A 35 -32.86 -10.07 23.57
CA PHE A 35 -31.45 -10.23 23.94
C PHE A 35 -30.79 -11.42 23.23
N VAL A 36 -31.47 -12.57 23.16
CA VAL A 36 -30.99 -13.76 22.43
C VAL A 36 -30.90 -13.47 20.93
N SER A 37 -31.87 -12.77 20.33
CA SER A 37 -31.83 -12.41 18.91
C SER A 37 -30.64 -11.49 18.56
N LEU A 38 -30.33 -10.52 19.42
CA LEU A 38 -29.17 -9.66 19.30
C LEU A 38 -27.86 -10.44 19.45
N LEU A 39 -27.79 -11.39 20.39
CA LEU A 39 -26.63 -12.27 20.55
C LEU A 39 -26.41 -13.15 19.31
N VAL A 40 -27.48 -13.71 18.73
CA VAL A 40 -27.40 -14.53 17.52
C VAL A 40 -26.94 -13.68 16.33
N LEU A 41 -27.51 -12.48 16.14
CA LEU A 41 -27.08 -11.55 15.10
C LEU A 41 -25.62 -11.13 15.27
N GLY A 42 -25.19 -10.83 16.51
CA GLY A 42 -23.81 -10.53 16.83
C GLY A 42 -22.87 -11.70 16.53
N MET A 43 -23.28 -12.92 16.87
CA MET A 43 -22.52 -14.14 16.57
C MET A 43 -22.40 -14.37 15.06
N LEU A 44 -23.48 -14.18 14.30
CA LEU A 44 -23.48 -14.29 12.84
C LEU A 44 -22.60 -13.22 12.18
N ALA A 45 -22.68 -11.97 12.65
CA ALA A 45 -21.84 -10.88 12.18
C ALA A 45 -20.35 -11.14 12.47
N TRP A 46 -20.02 -11.64 13.66
CA TRP A 46 -18.66 -12.03 14.02
C TRP A 46 -18.15 -13.20 13.16
N LEU A 47 -18.98 -14.21 12.93
CA LEU A 47 -18.63 -15.35 12.07
C LEU A 47 -18.40 -14.90 10.62
N GLY A 48 -19.25 -14.00 10.12
CA GLY A 48 -19.14 -13.39 8.79
C GLY A 48 -17.87 -12.56 8.65
N TYR A 49 -17.56 -11.70 9.63
CA TYR A 49 -16.32 -10.92 9.69
C TYR A 49 -15.09 -11.83 9.67
N ARG A 50 -15.08 -12.88 10.51
CA ARG A 50 -13.94 -13.81 10.59
C ARG A 50 -13.74 -14.62 9.30
N LEU A 51 -14.82 -14.98 8.61
CA LEU A 51 -14.76 -15.63 7.29
C LEU A 51 -14.25 -14.67 6.22
N TYR A 52 -14.68 -13.41 6.26
CA TYR A 52 -14.23 -12.37 5.35
C TYR A 52 -12.73 -12.10 5.53
N GLU A 53 -12.28 -11.91 6.76
CA GLU A 53 -10.87 -11.70 7.13
C GLU A 53 -10.00 -12.87 6.66
N ARG A 54 -10.40 -14.12 6.93
CA ARG A 54 -9.71 -15.30 6.42
C ARG A 54 -9.65 -15.37 4.89
N ARG A 55 -10.71 -14.96 4.19
CA ARG A 55 -10.70 -14.91 2.72
C ARG A 55 -9.78 -13.82 2.19
N ARG A 56 -9.77 -12.67 2.84
CA ARG A 56 -8.90 -11.54 2.49
C ARG A 56 -7.42 -11.92 2.70
N GLU A 57 -7.08 -12.47 3.86
CA GLU A 57 -5.73 -12.96 4.16
C GLU A 57 -5.26 -14.00 3.14
N ARG A 58 -6.13 -14.94 2.75
CA ARG A 58 -5.81 -15.92 1.71
C ARG A 58 -5.52 -15.27 0.37
N ARG A 59 -6.34 -14.30 -0.05
CA ARG A 59 -6.11 -13.59 -1.31
C ARG A 59 -4.81 -12.79 -1.29
N GLU A 60 -4.51 -12.12 -0.18
CA GLU A 60 -3.26 -11.38 -0.01
C GLU A 60 -2.06 -12.33 0.00
N ALA A 61 -2.18 -13.49 0.66
CA ALA A 61 -1.15 -14.53 0.66
C ALA A 61 -0.97 -15.19 -0.72
N GLU A 62 -2.05 -15.44 -1.46
CA GLU A 62 -2.02 -15.96 -2.83
C GLU A 62 -1.38 -14.93 -3.78
N ALA A 63 -1.79 -13.67 -3.70
CA ALA A 63 -1.20 -12.57 -4.47
C ALA A 63 0.30 -12.45 -4.18
N PHE A 64 0.70 -12.50 -2.91
CA PHE A 64 2.10 -12.54 -2.53
C PHE A 64 2.81 -13.78 -3.06
N ALA A 65 2.22 -14.97 -2.95
CA ALA A 65 2.81 -16.22 -3.43
C ALA A 65 3.04 -16.21 -4.96
N THR A 66 2.17 -15.53 -5.71
CA THR A 66 2.33 -15.33 -7.17
C THR A 66 3.26 -14.17 -7.53
N SER A 67 3.54 -13.27 -6.59
CA SER A 67 4.45 -12.16 -6.82
C SER A 67 5.89 -12.65 -7.02
N VAL A 68 6.70 -11.86 -7.74
CA VAL A 68 8.13 -12.15 -7.94
C VAL A 68 8.85 -12.34 -6.60
N GLN A 69 8.54 -11.49 -5.61
CA GLN A 69 9.13 -11.58 -4.27
C GLN A 69 8.73 -12.88 -3.56
N GLY A 70 7.44 -13.26 -3.62
CA GLY A 70 6.98 -14.51 -3.02
C GLY A 70 7.57 -15.75 -3.68
N ILE A 71 7.74 -15.74 -5.00
CA ILE A 71 8.42 -16.81 -5.74
C ILE A 71 9.88 -16.94 -5.28
N ILE A 72 10.61 -15.82 -5.17
CA ILE A 72 12.01 -15.83 -4.71
C ILE A 72 12.10 -16.37 -3.28
N GLN A 73 11.24 -15.88 -2.36
CA GLN A 73 11.23 -16.36 -0.97
C GLN A 73 10.85 -17.83 -0.82
N ARG A 74 9.94 -18.33 -1.68
CA ARG A 74 9.61 -19.75 -1.70
C ARG A 74 10.82 -20.59 -2.13
N ARG A 75 11.49 -20.17 -3.20
CA ARG A 75 12.69 -20.87 -3.71
C ARG A 75 13.86 -20.82 -2.72
N LEU A 76 14.02 -19.72 -1.99
CA LEU A 76 15.00 -19.62 -0.89
C LEU A 76 14.71 -20.67 0.19
N ARG A 77 13.47 -20.76 0.66
CA ARG A 77 13.05 -21.78 1.64
C ARG A 77 13.22 -23.20 1.14
N GLU A 78 12.89 -23.45 -0.13
CA GLU A 78 13.12 -24.76 -0.77
C GLU A 78 14.62 -25.11 -0.80
N CYS A 79 15.50 -24.14 -1.09
CA CYS A 79 16.95 -24.36 -1.04
C CYS A 79 17.45 -24.61 0.39
N GLU A 80 17.03 -23.82 1.37
CA GLU A 80 17.41 -24.00 2.78
C GLU A 80 16.98 -25.37 3.32
N THR A 81 15.74 -25.76 3.06
CA THR A 81 15.21 -27.07 3.46
C THR A 81 15.99 -28.19 2.78
N GLY A 82 16.28 -28.04 1.49
CA GLY A 82 17.09 -28.99 0.74
C GLY A 82 18.52 -29.13 1.27
N ILE A 83 19.16 -28.02 1.66
CA ILE A 83 20.50 -28.02 2.26
C ILE A 83 20.48 -28.77 3.59
N ALA A 84 19.51 -28.46 4.46
CA ALA A 84 19.37 -29.13 5.75
C ALA A 84 19.17 -30.64 5.59
N ALA A 85 18.27 -31.05 4.69
CA ALA A 85 18.01 -32.46 4.41
C ALA A 85 19.25 -33.19 3.85
N ASN A 86 19.89 -32.65 2.80
CA ASN A 86 21.08 -33.29 2.22
C ASN A 86 22.24 -33.34 3.21
N SER A 87 22.41 -32.31 4.06
CA SER A 87 23.44 -32.31 5.10
C SER A 87 23.21 -33.39 6.15
N ALA A 88 21.96 -33.59 6.58
CA ALA A 88 21.60 -34.64 7.53
C ALA A 88 21.83 -36.04 6.92
N GLU A 89 21.39 -36.24 5.68
CA GLU A 89 21.57 -37.52 4.97
C GLU A 89 23.06 -37.85 4.73
N ILE A 90 23.91 -36.85 4.45
CA ILE A 90 25.37 -37.06 4.34
C ILE A 90 25.97 -37.52 5.68
N GLN A 91 25.50 -36.98 6.80
CA GLN A 91 25.95 -37.38 8.13
C GLN A 91 25.53 -38.83 8.44
N GLU A 92 24.27 -39.18 8.14
CA GLU A 92 23.75 -40.53 8.28
C GLU A 92 24.56 -41.54 7.46
N ILE A 93 24.76 -41.28 6.16
CA ILE A 93 25.55 -42.15 5.29
C ILE A 93 26.99 -42.28 5.80
N THR A 94 27.58 -41.20 6.29
CA THR A 94 28.95 -41.24 6.85
C THR A 94 29.02 -42.10 8.10
N ALA A 95 27.99 -42.07 8.96
CA ALA A 95 27.90 -42.94 10.12
C ALA A 95 27.73 -44.41 9.70
N THR A 96 26.84 -44.70 8.75
CA THR A 96 26.63 -46.06 8.22
C THR A 96 27.88 -46.64 7.58
N VAL A 97 28.60 -45.86 6.75
CA VAL A 97 29.87 -46.32 6.16
C VAL A 97 30.88 -46.67 7.24
N LYS A 98 31.01 -45.84 8.28
CA LYS A 98 31.93 -46.08 9.39
C LYS A 98 31.55 -47.32 10.21
N GLU A 99 30.26 -47.58 10.38
CA GLU A 99 29.75 -48.78 11.03
C GLU A 99 30.08 -50.04 10.22
N LEU A 100 29.78 -50.05 8.92
CA LEU A 100 30.12 -51.15 8.02
C LEU A 100 31.62 -51.42 7.95
N GLU A 101 32.45 -50.36 7.95
CA GLU A 101 33.91 -50.48 8.01
C GLU A 101 34.39 -51.11 9.32
N ARG A 102 33.77 -50.77 10.46
CA ARG A 102 34.09 -51.38 11.76
C ARG A 102 33.71 -52.85 11.79
N GLU A 103 32.50 -53.19 11.35
CA GLU A 103 32.05 -54.59 11.27
C GLU A 103 32.98 -55.43 10.39
N LEU A 104 33.46 -54.86 9.28
CA LEU A 104 34.43 -55.53 8.40
C LEU A 104 35.76 -55.84 9.10
N LEU A 105 36.19 -55.01 10.05
CA LEU A 105 37.43 -55.20 10.83
C LEU A 105 37.27 -56.22 11.96
N GLU A 106 36.06 -56.36 12.52
CA GLU A 106 35.75 -57.31 13.60
C GLU A 106 35.47 -58.73 13.07
N LEU A 107 35.28 -58.87 11.76
CA LEU A 107 35.01 -60.13 11.05
C LEU A 107 36.29 -60.96 10.81
N ASP A 108 37.02 -61.30 11.89
CA ASP A 108 38.15 -62.23 11.81
C ASP A 108 37.61 -63.66 11.54
N GLY A 109 37.85 -64.19 10.33
CA GLY A 109 37.34 -65.51 9.90
C GLY A 109 36.00 -65.51 9.15
N ALA A 110 35.50 -64.36 8.70
CA ALA A 110 34.28 -64.30 7.88
C ALA A 110 34.47 -64.84 6.45
N SER A 111 33.37 -65.31 5.82
CA SER A 111 33.42 -65.77 4.43
C SER A 111 33.78 -64.64 3.46
N GLU A 112 34.62 -64.93 2.46
CA GLU A 112 35.02 -63.95 1.43
C GLU A 112 33.83 -63.30 0.72
N GLU A 113 32.71 -64.02 0.63
CA GLU A 113 31.46 -63.54 0.04
C GLU A 113 30.88 -62.36 0.84
N LYS A 114 30.78 -62.48 2.17
CA LYS A 114 30.29 -61.41 3.05
C LYS A 114 31.19 -60.17 3.00
N VAL A 115 32.51 -60.38 3.02
CA VAL A 115 33.49 -59.28 2.89
C VAL A 115 33.29 -58.54 1.56
N ARG A 116 33.08 -59.28 0.46
CA ARG A 116 32.85 -58.69 -0.87
C ARG A 116 31.53 -57.93 -0.93
N GLU A 117 30.47 -58.46 -0.33
CA GLU A 117 29.15 -57.81 -0.30
C GLU A 117 29.17 -56.53 0.54
N THR A 118 29.76 -56.56 1.74
CA THR A 118 29.92 -55.36 2.58
C THR A 118 30.74 -54.28 1.87
N ARG A 119 31.83 -54.64 1.18
CA ARG A 119 32.60 -53.68 0.38
C ARG A 119 31.79 -53.04 -0.74
N ARG A 120 30.99 -53.83 -1.47
CA ARG A 120 30.09 -53.30 -2.52
C ARG A 120 29.07 -52.33 -1.93
N LEU A 121 28.54 -52.63 -0.74
CA LEU A 121 27.60 -51.75 -0.05
C LEU A 121 28.26 -50.43 0.38
N ILE A 122 29.48 -50.48 0.93
CA ILE A 122 30.28 -49.30 1.26
C ILE A 122 30.52 -48.44 0.01
N GLU A 123 30.94 -49.04 -1.10
CA GLU A 123 31.16 -48.33 -2.37
C GLU A 123 29.86 -47.64 -2.87
N ALA A 124 28.72 -48.31 -2.77
CA ALA A 124 27.42 -47.74 -3.14
C ALA A 124 27.06 -46.54 -2.25
N PHE A 125 27.22 -46.66 -0.93
CA PHE A 125 27.01 -45.54 0.00
C PHE A 125 27.95 -44.36 -0.27
N GLN A 126 29.22 -44.63 -0.60
CA GLN A 126 30.18 -43.58 -0.97
C GLN A 126 29.81 -42.87 -2.27
N ALA A 127 29.32 -43.60 -3.28
CA ALA A 127 28.83 -43.00 -4.51
C ALA A 127 27.61 -42.09 -4.25
N GLU A 128 26.69 -42.56 -3.41
CA GLU A 128 25.50 -41.81 -3.04
C GLU A 128 25.82 -40.58 -2.18
N LYS A 129 26.80 -40.67 -1.28
CA LYS A 129 27.33 -39.53 -0.53
C LYS A 129 27.85 -38.43 -1.48
N LYS A 130 28.67 -38.81 -2.48
CA LYS A 130 29.19 -37.86 -3.48
C LYS A 130 28.06 -37.17 -4.25
N LEU A 131 27.00 -37.89 -4.60
CA LEU A 131 25.83 -37.31 -5.25
C LEU A 131 25.16 -36.26 -4.36
N ARG A 132 24.99 -36.54 -3.07
CA ARG A 132 24.41 -35.59 -2.10
C ARG A 132 25.30 -34.38 -1.85
N GLU A 133 26.61 -34.55 -1.79
CA GLU A 133 27.57 -33.45 -1.69
C GLU A 133 27.46 -32.52 -2.91
N ALA A 134 27.33 -33.07 -4.11
CA ALA A 134 27.12 -32.29 -5.33
C ALA A 134 25.77 -31.56 -5.32
N LYS A 135 24.69 -32.20 -4.84
CA LYS A 135 23.37 -31.55 -4.65
C LYS A 135 23.46 -30.40 -3.65
N LEU A 136 24.15 -30.60 -2.53
CA LEU A 136 24.36 -29.59 -1.50
C LEU A 136 25.12 -28.38 -2.06
N ALA A 137 26.21 -28.61 -2.79
CA ALA A 137 26.98 -27.53 -3.44
C ALA A 137 26.14 -26.76 -4.47
N PHE A 138 25.31 -27.46 -5.25
CA PHE A 138 24.37 -26.83 -6.18
C PHE A 138 23.35 -25.95 -5.44
N LEU A 139 22.73 -26.47 -4.38
CA LEU A 139 21.73 -25.73 -3.59
C LEU A 139 22.33 -24.50 -2.92
N GLN A 140 23.55 -24.59 -2.38
CA GLN A 140 24.28 -23.44 -1.83
C GLN A 140 24.53 -22.37 -2.89
N THR A 141 24.96 -22.77 -4.09
CA THR A 141 25.17 -21.85 -5.22
C THR A 141 23.85 -21.20 -5.65
N ALA A 142 22.76 -21.98 -5.72
CA ALA A 142 21.44 -21.48 -6.05
C ALA A 142 20.94 -20.47 -5.01
N LEU A 143 21.12 -20.76 -3.73
CA LEU A 143 20.74 -19.88 -2.61
C LEU A 143 21.47 -18.53 -2.69
N GLN A 144 22.78 -18.53 -2.94
CA GLN A 144 23.54 -17.29 -3.13
C GLN A 144 23.01 -16.47 -4.31
N ARG A 145 22.74 -17.12 -5.45
CA ARG A 145 22.18 -16.44 -6.63
C ARG A 145 20.78 -15.88 -6.37
N LEU A 146 19.95 -16.59 -5.61
CA LEU A 146 18.62 -16.13 -5.24
C LEU A 146 18.66 -14.91 -4.32
N HIS A 147 19.59 -14.84 -3.36
CA HIS A 147 19.78 -13.64 -2.54
C HIS A 147 20.24 -12.43 -3.36
N ILE A 148 21.17 -12.63 -4.30
CA ILE A 148 21.58 -11.56 -5.23
C ILE A 148 20.38 -11.08 -6.04
N LEU A 149 19.57 -12.00 -6.56
CA LEU A 149 18.37 -11.67 -7.32
C LEU A 149 17.33 -10.90 -6.47
N GLU A 150 17.10 -11.32 -5.23
CA GLU A 150 16.23 -10.63 -4.28
C GLU A 150 16.71 -9.20 -4.03
N HIS A 151 18.01 -9.03 -3.77
CA HIS A 151 18.61 -7.73 -3.54
C HIS A 151 18.49 -6.81 -4.76
N ASN A 152 18.77 -7.33 -5.95
CA ASN A 152 18.66 -6.58 -7.20
C ASN A 152 17.22 -6.17 -7.50
N TYR A 153 16.25 -7.06 -7.24
CA TYR A 153 14.83 -6.73 -7.37
C TYR A 153 14.43 -5.59 -6.43
N ARG A 154 14.83 -5.67 -5.16
CA ARG A 154 14.56 -4.61 -4.17
C ARG A 154 15.19 -3.29 -4.56
N LEU A 155 16.45 -3.32 -4.99
CA LEU A 155 17.16 -2.12 -5.43
C LEU A 155 16.48 -1.48 -6.65
N SER A 156 16.05 -2.29 -7.62
CA SER A 156 15.33 -1.81 -8.81
C SER A 156 14.01 -1.13 -8.44
N ALA A 157 13.24 -1.72 -7.52
CA ALA A 157 12.01 -1.13 -7.02
C ALA A 157 12.27 0.24 -6.35
N THR A 158 13.31 0.34 -5.53
CA THR A 158 13.72 1.61 -4.89
C THR A 158 14.16 2.64 -5.93
N ILE A 159 14.92 2.25 -6.96
CA ILE A 159 15.35 3.18 -8.01
C ILE A 159 14.15 3.77 -8.73
N VAL A 160 13.17 2.95 -9.10
CA VAL A 160 11.94 3.41 -9.76
C VAL A 160 11.18 4.40 -8.87
N GLU A 161 11.01 4.09 -7.59
CA GLU A 161 10.38 5.00 -6.62
C GLU A 161 11.11 6.34 -6.52
N LYS A 162 12.44 6.32 -6.48
CA LYS A 162 13.26 7.54 -6.38
C LYS A 162 13.27 8.35 -7.67
N GLN A 163 13.21 7.72 -8.83
CA GLN A 163 13.06 8.39 -10.12
C GLN A 163 11.72 9.11 -10.22
N GLU A 164 10.64 8.47 -9.79
CA GLU A 164 9.31 9.08 -9.71
C GLU A 164 9.29 10.28 -8.75
N GLN A 165 9.92 10.15 -7.58
CA GLN A 165 10.08 11.26 -6.63
C GLN A 165 10.87 12.42 -7.23
N LEU A 166 11.97 12.13 -7.92
CA LEU A 166 12.79 13.15 -8.59
C LEU A 166 11.98 13.88 -9.68
N LYS A 167 11.21 13.15 -10.47
CA LYS A 167 10.37 13.73 -11.53
C LYS A 167 9.35 14.72 -10.96
N ARG A 168 8.66 14.36 -9.87
CA ARG A 168 7.71 15.27 -9.20
C ARG A 168 8.37 16.52 -8.66
N LEU A 169 9.59 16.40 -8.11
CA LEU A 169 10.35 17.56 -7.64
C LEU A 169 10.77 18.46 -8.81
N GLN A 170 11.14 17.88 -9.96
CA GLN A 170 11.46 18.64 -11.16
C GLN A 170 10.24 19.36 -11.73
N GLU A 171 9.09 18.68 -11.84
CA GLU A 171 7.82 19.29 -12.28
C GLU A 171 7.45 20.48 -11.40
N LYS A 172 7.51 20.30 -10.07
CA LYS A 172 7.28 21.40 -9.13
C LYS A 172 8.27 22.56 -9.33
N ASN A 173 9.56 22.27 -9.54
CA ASN A 173 10.54 23.32 -9.79
C ASN A 173 10.26 24.10 -11.09
N TYR A 174 9.73 23.45 -12.13
CA TYR A 174 9.33 24.14 -13.35
C TYR A 174 8.13 25.06 -13.12
N GLU A 175 7.14 24.62 -12.34
CA GLU A 175 6.00 25.45 -11.93
C GLU A 175 6.48 26.66 -11.09
N ASP A 176 7.35 26.43 -10.11
CA ASP A 176 7.93 27.48 -9.28
C ASP A 176 8.72 28.50 -10.13
N LEU A 177 9.47 28.04 -11.13
CA LEU A 177 10.20 28.91 -12.05
C LEU A 177 9.26 29.74 -12.93
N ALA A 178 8.17 29.14 -13.44
CA ALA A 178 7.17 29.87 -14.22
C ALA A 178 6.49 30.96 -13.39
N ASN A 179 6.14 30.66 -12.14
CA ASN A 179 5.56 31.63 -11.21
C ASN A 179 6.52 32.79 -10.91
N LEU A 180 7.82 32.51 -10.79
CA LEU A 180 8.84 33.55 -10.60
C LEU A 180 9.00 34.44 -11.84
N GLU A 181 8.92 33.87 -13.04
CA GLU A 181 9.00 34.65 -14.28
C GLU A 181 7.73 35.50 -14.50
N GLU A 182 6.55 34.97 -14.17
CA GLU A 182 5.31 35.75 -14.15
C GLU A 182 5.40 36.92 -13.16
N LEU A 183 5.87 36.66 -11.94
CA LEU A 183 6.07 37.72 -10.93
C LEU A 183 7.05 38.78 -11.44
N ARG A 184 8.15 38.36 -12.06
CA ARG A 184 9.13 39.28 -12.66
C ARG A 184 8.48 40.14 -13.75
N SER A 185 7.73 39.54 -14.67
CA SER A 185 7.05 40.26 -15.75
C SER A 185 6.04 41.27 -15.21
N ASN A 186 5.28 40.90 -14.18
CA ASN A 186 4.34 41.81 -13.50
C ASN A 186 5.07 43.00 -12.86
N ILE A 187 6.21 42.76 -12.19
CA ILE A 187 7.03 43.84 -11.61
C ILE A 187 7.57 44.77 -12.71
N GLU A 188 8.03 44.23 -13.85
CA GLU A 188 8.51 45.02 -14.98
C GLU A 188 7.38 45.88 -15.59
N TYR A 189 6.16 45.33 -15.69
CA TYR A 189 4.97 46.08 -16.13
C TYR A 189 4.59 47.20 -15.15
N ASP A 190 4.49 46.89 -13.86
CA ASP A 190 4.15 47.86 -12.82
C ASP A 190 5.16 49.00 -12.76
N ARG A 191 6.45 48.68 -12.92
CA ARG A 191 7.51 49.68 -13.01
C ARG A 191 7.31 50.61 -14.21
N ALA A 192 7.09 50.06 -15.40
CA ALA A 192 6.85 50.86 -16.60
C ALA A 192 5.61 51.76 -16.45
N TYR A 193 4.53 51.23 -15.86
CA TYR A 193 3.33 52.00 -15.55
C TYR A 193 3.62 53.17 -14.59
N LEU A 194 4.35 52.92 -13.50
CA LEU A 194 4.76 53.97 -12.56
C LEU A 194 5.64 55.03 -13.21
N GLU A 195 6.57 54.64 -14.09
CA GLU A 195 7.40 55.58 -14.87
C GLU A 195 6.53 56.48 -15.78
N THR A 196 5.49 55.93 -16.42
CA THR A 196 4.55 56.75 -17.23
C THR A 196 3.68 57.68 -16.37
N LEU A 197 3.28 57.25 -15.17
CA LEU A 197 2.57 58.11 -14.24
C LEU A 197 3.45 59.25 -13.73
N ASP A 198 4.73 58.99 -13.48
CA ASP A 198 5.69 60.01 -13.08
C ASP A 198 5.96 61.01 -14.22
N GLU A 199 6.07 60.55 -15.47
CA GLU A 199 6.17 61.43 -16.64
C GLU A 199 4.90 62.29 -16.79
N LEU A 200 3.71 61.70 -16.67
CA LEU A 200 2.43 62.41 -16.76
C LEU A 200 2.28 63.42 -15.60
N SER A 201 2.68 63.03 -14.39
CA SER A 201 2.68 63.89 -13.20
C SER A 201 3.66 65.06 -13.37
N THR A 202 4.87 64.80 -13.86
CA THR A 202 5.87 65.82 -14.15
C THR A 202 5.38 66.78 -15.24
N ARG A 203 4.76 66.26 -16.31
CA ARG A 203 4.10 67.07 -17.34
C ARG A 203 2.95 67.90 -16.76
N MET A 204 2.14 67.33 -15.87
CA MET A 204 1.03 68.03 -15.22
C MET A 204 1.54 69.15 -14.30
N ILE A 205 2.58 68.89 -13.50
CA ILE A 205 3.24 69.88 -12.64
C ILE A 205 3.88 70.99 -13.49
N GLY A 206 4.52 70.64 -14.62
CA GLY A 206 5.01 71.61 -15.60
C GLY A 206 3.88 72.42 -16.25
N SER A 207 2.73 71.80 -16.52
CA SER A 207 1.55 72.43 -17.13
C SER A 207 0.70 73.28 -16.16
N GLN A 208 1.00 73.28 -14.86
CA GLN A 208 0.42 74.24 -13.90
C GLN A 208 0.91 75.68 -14.13
N SER A 209 1.84 75.91 -15.08
CA SER A 209 1.96 77.20 -15.75
C SER A 209 0.73 77.43 -16.64
N ILE A 210 -0.18 78.32 -16.21
CA ILE A 210 -1.46 78.72 -16.83
C ILE A 210 -1.42 78.98 -18.37
N ASN A 211 -0.23 79.04 -18.99
CA ASN A 211 -0.04 79.21 -20.42
C ASN A 211 -0.11 77.92 -21.26
N ASP A 212 0.21 76.73 -20.72
CA ASP A 212 0.32 75.49 -21.52
C ASP A 212 -1.01 74.77 -21.78
N VAL A 213 -1.97 74.88 -20.85
CA VAL A 213 -3.33 74.31 -21.03
C VAL A 213 -4.06 74.95 -22.22
N ARG A 214 -3.74 76.21 -22.56
CA ARG A 214 -4.30 76.90 -23.73
C ARG A 214 -3.60 76.51 -25.04
N ALA A 215 -2.34 76.07 -24.98
CA ALA A 215 -1.59 75.60 -26.14
C ALA A 215 -2.01 74.18 -26.53
N LEU A 216 -2.09 73.26 -25.57
CA LEU A 216 -2.59 71.89 -25.79
C LEU A 216 -4.06 71.85 -26.25
N ARG A 217 -4.91 72.76 -25.74
CA ARG A 217 -6.30 72.88 -26.21
C ARG A 217 -6.40 73.40 -27.64
N ARG A 218 -5.48 74.28 -28.07
CA ARG A 218 -5.41 74.70 -29.48
C ARG A 218 -4.90 73.58 -30.37
N GLU A 219 -3.91 72.83 -29.92
CA GLU A 219 -3.32 71.72 -30.69
C GLU A 219 -4.34 70.60 -30.92
N LEU A 220 -5.15 70.27 -29.91
CA LEU A 220 -6.30 69.38 -30.04
C LEU A 220 -7.38 69.91 -31.01
N ASP A 221 -7.65 71.21 -31.02
CA ASP A 221 -8.63 71.84 -31.93
C ASP A 221 -8.11 71.82 -33.39
N THR A 222 -6.80 71.99 -33.60
CA THR A 222 -6.15 71.89 -34.91
C THR A 222 -6.16 70.45 -35.42
N MET A 223 -5.79 69.45 -34.59
CA MET A 223 -5.85 68.04 -34.98
C MET A 223 -7.28 67.57 -35.27
N THR A 224 -8.28 68.10 -34.53
CA THR A 224 -9.70 67.76 -34.78
C THR A 224 -10.20 68.38 -36.10
N ARG A 225 -9.71 69.56 -36.48
CA ARG A 225 -9.99 70.16 -37.80
C ARG A 225 -9.30 69.42 -38.94
N GLU A 226 -8.05 69.00 -38.76
CA GLU A 226 -7.32 68.22 -39.77
C GLU A 226 -7.90 66.82 -39.98
N LEU A 227 -8.51 66.22 -38.95
CA LEU A 227 -9.25 64.96 -39.07
C LEU A 227 -10.60 65.17 -39.79
N ASN A 228 -11.32 66.27 -39.52
CA ASN A 228 -12.58 66.59 -40.21
C ASN A 228 -12.40 67.05 -41.67
N ASP A 229 -11.31 67.71 -42.03
CA ASP A 229 -11.00 68.10 -43.43
C ASP A 229 -10.50 66.91 -44.26
N LYS A 230 -9.90 65.89 -43.63
CA LYS A 230 -9.48 64.64 -44.31
C LYS A 230 -10.64 63.69 -44.62
N ASP A 231 -11.82 63.91 -44.05
CA ASP A 231 -13.03 63.13 -44.30
C ASP A 231 -13.96 63.80 -45.37
N ALA A 232 -13.50 64.90 -46.01
CA ALA A 232 -14.27 65.68 -46.99
C ALA A 232 -13.70 65.69 -48.43
N ASP A 233 -12.71 64.84 -48.73
CA ASP A 233 -12.15 64.54 -50.07
C ASP A 233 -12.07 63.02 -50.27
#